data_AF-A0A2T5JQS6-F1
#
_entry.id   AF-A0A2T5JQS6-F1
#
_cell.length_a   1.000
_cell.length_b   1.000
_cell.length_c   1.000
_cell.angle_alpha   90.00
_cell.angle_beta   90.00
_cell.angle_gamma   90.00
#
_symmetry.space_group_name_H-M   'P 1'
#
loop_
_entity.id
_entity.type
_entity.pdbx_description
1 polymer ?
#
loop_
_entity_poly.entity_id
_entity_poly.type
_entity_poly.pdbx_seq_one_letter_code
_entity_poly.pdbx_strand_id
1 'polypeptide(L)'
;MYGTNTGNLFLELENTGPDISGTLRIMDAEHGVAEYSIKGTFDEKLKLSGDPVKGPPDIELGTLTAEAILTPEGNIRGTWVTSIGTGGAFTAYPHHGAYPENVGQAHPPIARQLYTKNIFLGSVRLFFSDVKQLISYIQEDFNSSQPVVTYNVRGSQVTKFAEDFLNEAHSLGPLNYLKITTQEPEPGGYGINRLIVVELNAQGINEVRGQSIQESWVIGKTEATAALLKPSERVLITSYKKFGLGLNHITFLAMLVFMPEIANWKDRALFVSVVFFCLP
;
A
#
# COMPACT_ATOMS: atom_id res chain seq x y z
N MET A 1 27.13 -6.92 -13.68
CA MET A 1 25.66 -7.02 -13.85
C MET A 1 25.17 -8.11 -12.91
N TYR A 2 24.13 -7.86 -12.13
CA TYR A 2 23.64 -8.80 -11.11
C TYR A 2 22.18 -9.15 -11.41
N GLY A 3 21.85 -10.43 -11.34
CA GLY A 3 20.53 -10.95 -11.66
C GLY A 3 20.09 -12.02 -10.68
N THR A 4 18.95 -11.82 -10.03
CA THR A 4 18.35 -12.79 -9.12
C THR A 4 17.11 -13.36 -9.80
N ASN A 5 17.03 -14.68 -9.95
CA ASN A 5 15.77 -15.36 -10.23
C ASN A 5 15.08 -15.58 -8.88
N THR A 6 13.77 -15.34 -8.83
CA THR A 6 12.84 -15.60 -7.73
C THR A 6 13.23 -16.84 -6.92
N GLY A 7 14.02 -16.63 -5.85
CA GLY A 7 14.29 -17.63 -4.82
C GLY A 7 15.75 -17.90 -4.47
N ASN A 8 16.62 -18.26 -5.42
CA ASN A 8 17.74 -19.14 -5.05
C ASN A 8 19.00 -19.05 -5.95
N LEU A 9 19.13 -18.01 -6.76
CA LEU A 9 20.25 -17.86 -7.70
C LEU A 9 20.90 -16.49 -7.58
N PHE A 10 22.21 -16.46 -7.40
CA PHE A 10 23.04 -15.25 -7.36
C PHE A 10 24.10 -15.32 -8.46
N LEU A 11 24.06 -14.37 -9.40
CA LEU A 11 25.05 -14.24 -10.46
C LEU A 11 25.79 -12.90 -10.32
N GLU A 12 27.11 -12.97 -10.24
CA GLU A 12 28.02 -11.84 -10.25
C GLU A 12 28.91 -11.92 -11.47
N LEU A 13 28.83 -10.91 -12.34
CA LEU A 13 29.65 -10.81 -13.55
C LEU A 13 30.62 -9.63 -13.39
N GLU A 14 31.91 -9.94 -13.42
CA GLU A 14 33.03 -9.03 -13.44
C GLU A 14 33.53 -8.88 -14.87
N ASN A 15 33.89 -7.64 -15.25
CA ASN A 15 34.25 -7.21 -16.61
C ASN A 15 33.07 -6.95 -17.58
N THR A 16 33.07 -5.76 -18.18
CA THR A 16 32.09 -5.29 -19.19
C THR A 16 32.66 -5.31 -20.62
N GLY A 17 33.73 -6.07 -20.85
CA GLY A 17 34.29 -6.32 -22.18
C GLY A 17 33.54 -7.42 -22.94
N PRO A 18 34.03 -7.83 -24.12
CA PRO A 18 33.45 -8.96 -24.86
C PRO A 18 33.59 -10.28 -24.11
N ASP A 19 34.62 -10.41 -23.29
CA ASP A 19 34.86 -11.54 -22.39
C ASP A 19 34.33 -11.21 -21.00
N ILE A 20 33.46 -12.08 -20.49
CA ILE A 20 32.82 -11.95 -19.19
C ILE A 20 33.32 -13.08 -18.30
N SER A 21 33.69 -12.74 -17.07
CA SER A 21 34.00 -13.71 -16.02
C SER A 21 33.11 -13.45 -14.81
N GLY A 22 32.82 -14.46 -14.02
CA GLY A 22 31.94 -14.26 -12.89
C GLY A 22 31.79 -15.46 -11.98
N THR A 23 31.01 -15.27 -10.93
CA THR A 23 30.64 -16.32 -9.98
C THR A 23 29.13 -16.50 -10.02
N LEU A 24 28.70 -17.75 -10.17
CA LEU A 24 27.30 -18.15 -10.07
C LEU A 24 27.13 -19.02 -8.83
N ARG A 25 26.21 -18.65 -7.95
CA ARG A 25 25.80 -19.44 -6.80
C ARG A 25 24.34 -19.83 -6.95
N ILE A 26 24.08 -21.13 -6.87
CA ILE A 26 22.75 -21.71 -6.91
C ILE A 26 22.51 -22.35 -5.53
N MET A 27 21.48 -21.90 -4.83
CA MET A 27 21.05 -22.45 -3.56
C MET A 27 19.91 -23.44 -3.81
N ASP A 28 20.20 -24.74 -3.73
CA ASP A 28 19.15 -25.74 -3.71
C ASP A 28 18.59 -25.87 -2.28
N ALA A 29 17.26 -25.93 -2.15
CA ALA A 29 16.61 -25.96 -0.84
C ALA A 29 16.83 -27.30 -0.10
N GLU A 30 17.08 -28.38 -0.82
CA GLU A 30 17.28 -29.73 -0.25
C GLU A 30 18.77 -30.06 -0.13
N HIS A 31 19.58 -29.55 -1.06
CA HIS A 31 20.96 -29.97 -1.23
C HIS A 31 21.99 -28.91 -0.84
N GLY A 32 21.60 -27.63 -0.70
CA GLY A 32 22.51 -26.55 -0.31
C GLY A 32 23.12 -25.81 -1.51
N VAL A 33 24.22 -25.08 -1.26
CA VAL A 33 24.78 -24.13 -2.24
C VAL A 33 25.80 -24.79 -3.16
N ALA A 34 25.57 -24.68 -4.47
CA ALA A 34 26.54 -24.96 -5.52
C ALA A 34 27.13 -23.65 -6.06
N GLU A 35 28.45 -23.59 -6.19
CA GLU A 35 29.21 -22.45 -6.68
C GLU A 35 29.94 -22.83 -7.97
N TYR A 36 29.79 -21.99 -8.99
CA TYR A 36 30.36 -22.15 -10.32
C TYR A 36 31.20 -20.92 -10.67
N SER A 37 32.37 -21.17 -11.26
CA SER A 37 33.17 -20.15 -11.93
C SER A 37 32.68 -20.04 -13.37
N ILE A 38 32.11 -18.89 -13.72
CA ILE A 38 31.51 -18.64 -15.02
C ILE A 38 32.46 -17.88 -15.92
N LYS A 39 32.53 -18.30 -17.18
CA LYS A 39 33.15 -17.58 -18.29
C LYS A 39 32.17 -17.49 -19.45
N GLY A 40 32.18 -16.38 -20.16
CA GLY A 40 31.24 -16.20 -21.26
C GLY A 40 31.59 -15.06 -22.18
N THR A 41 30.78 -14.93 -23.21
CA THR A 41 30.86 -13.83 -24.17
C THR A 41 29.51 -13.17 -24.32
N PHE A 42 29.51 -11.86 -24.58
CA PHE A 42 28.31 -11.10 -24.86
C PHE A 42 28.41 -10.41 -26.22
N ASP A 43 27.79 -11.03 -27.22
CA ASP A 43 27.66 -10.49 -28.58
C ASP A 43 26.20 -10.06 -28.84
N GLU A 44 25.41 -10.92 -29.47
CA GLU A 44 23.95 -10.84 -29.60
C GLU A 44 23.25 -11.66 -28.51
N LYS A 45 23.92 -12.70 -27.99
CA LYS A 45 23.43 -13.54 -26.90
C LYS A 45 24.51 -13.65 -25.82
N LEU A 46 24.06 -13.67 -24.58
CA LEU A 46 24.91 -14.04 -23.46
C LEU A 46 25.12 -15.55 -23.49
N LYS A 47 26.34 -15.99 -23.77
CA LYS A 47 26.75 -17.39 -23.69
C LYS A 47 27.65 -17.56 -22.49
N LEU A 48 27.26 -18.41 -21.55
CA LEU A 48 27.99 -18.68 -20.32
C LEU A 48 28.34 -20.17 -20.24
N SER A 49 29.56 -20.46 -19.83
CA SER A 49 30.04 -21.77 -19.42
C SER A 49 30.52 -21.70 -17.99
N GLY A 50 30.21 -22.70 -17.18
CA GLY A 50 30.49 -22.73 -15.75
C GLY A 50 31.15 -24.02 -15.31
N ASP A 51 32.32 -23.91 -14.68
CA ASP A 51 32.97 -25.04 -14.03
C ASP A 51 32.61 -25.05 -12.53
N PRO A 52 32.25 -26.21 -11.95
CA PRO A 52 31.93 -26.30 -10.54
C PRO A 52 33.19 -26.02 -9.69
N VAL A 53 33.06 -25.10 -8.73
CA VAL A 53 34.12 -24.72 -7.80
C VAL A 53 33.89 -25.35 -6.43
N LYS A 54 32.64 -25.34 -5.97
CA LYS A 54 32.25 -25.88 -4.67
C LYS A 54 30.81 -26.39 -4.74
N GLY A 55 30.57 -27.55 -4.13
CA GLY A 55 29.25 -28.14 -4.05
C GLY A 55 28.95 -28.72 -2.67
N PRO A 56 27.71 -29.15 -2.45
CA PRO A 56 27.34 -29.93 -1.27
C PRO A 56 28.15 -31.24 -1.18
N PRO A 57 28.41 -31.75 0.03
CA PRO A 57 29.02 -33.07 0.20
C PRO A 57 28.15 -34.15 -0.47
N ASP A 58 28.80 -35.10 -1.14
CA ASP A 58 28.17 -36.25 -1.81
C ASP A 58 27.30 -35.95 -3.04
N ILE A 59 27.43 -34.77 -3.65
CA ILE A 59 26.73 -34.40 -4.89
C ILE A 59 27.71 -34.09 -6.01
N GLU A 60 27.60 -34.83 -7.11
CA GLU A 60 28.35 -34.56 -8.32
C GLU A 60 27.72 -33.38 -9.08
N LEU A 61 28.52 -32.34 -9.34
CA LEU A 61 28.09 -31.18 -10.12
C LEU A 61 28.61 -31.29 -11.55
N GLY A 62 27.70 -31.22 -12.52
CA GLY A 62 28.07 -31.14 -13.94
C GLY A 62 28.48 -29.73 -14.36
N THR A 63 29.25 -29.62 -15.45
CA THR A 63 29.61 -28.34 -16.07
C THR A 63 28.35 -27.65 -16.59
N LEU A 64 28.19 -26.37 -16.29
CA LEU A 64 27.02 -25.57 -16.64
C LEU A 64 27.22 -24.88 -17.99
N THR A 65 26.17 -24.84 -18.82
CA THR A 65 26.11 -24.03 -20.03
C THR A 65 24.79 -23.26 -20.01
N ALA A 66 24.84 -21.96 -20.28
CA ALA A 66 23.65 -21.13 -20.35
C ALA A 66 23.69 -20.23 -21.59
N GLU A 67 22.55 -20.11 -22.23
CA GLU A 67 22.31 -19.15 -23.31
C GLU A 67 21.17 -18.24 -22.90
N ALA A 68 21.41 -16.93 -23.01
CA ALA A 68 20.41 -15.94 -22.68
C ALA A 68 20.46 -14.75 -23.63
N ILE A 69 19.36 -14.01 -23.66
CA ILE A 69 19.23 -12.79 -24.46
C ILE A 69 18.99 -11.65 -23.46
N LEU A 70 19.73 -10.55 -23.62
CA LEU A 70 19.42 -9.31 -22.92
C LEU A 70 18.14 -8.77 -23.55
N THR A 71 17.07 -8.76 -22.78
CA THR A 71 15.78 -8.25 -23.24
C THR A 71 15.82 -6.72 -23.29
N PRO A 72 14.98 -6.08 -24.12
CA PRO A 72 14.89 -4.61 -24.18
C PRO A 72 14.59 -3.95 -22.82
N GLU A 73 14.01 -4.69 -21.88
CA GLU A 73 13.69 -4.25 -20.52
C GLU A 73 14.89 -4.34 -19.55
N GLY A 74 16.07 -4.72 -20.03
CA GLY A 74 17.29 -4.85 -19.21
C GLY A 74 17.36 -6.14 -18.39
N ASN A 75 16.43 -7.08 -18.61
CA ASN A 75 16.45 -8.40 -17.99
C ASN A 75 17.28 -9.37 -18.84
N ILE A 76 17.84 -10.40 -18.23
CA ILE A 76 18.48 -11.50 -18.96
C ILE A 76 17.53 -12.69 -18.90
N ARG A 77 17.03 -13.15 -20.06
CA ARG A 77 16.17 -14.33 -20.15
C ARG A 77 16.84 -15.42 -20.97
N GLY A 78 16.87 -16.63 -20.44
CA GLY A 78 17.58 -17.73 -21.08
C GLY A 78 17.23 -19.11 -20.54
N THR A 79 18.03 -20.06 -20.98
CA THR A 79 18.00 -21.45 -20.53
C THR A 79 19.39 -21.87 -20.11
N TRP A 80 19.47 -22.70 -19.09
CA TRP A 80 20.71 -23.32 -18.65
C TRP A 80 20.55 -24.84 -18.61
N VAL A 81 21.67 -25.54 -18.77
CA VAL A 81 21.78 -26.99 -18.72
C VAL A 81 23.15 -27.37 -18.16
N THR A 82 23.24 -28.53 -17.50
CA THR A 82 24.50 -29.12 -17.04
C THR A 82 24.83 -30.39 -17.81
N SER A 83 26.09 -30.81 -17.77
CA SER A 83 26.52 -32.09 -18.36
C SER A 83 25.82 -33.33 -17.77
N ILE A 84 25.26 -33.21 -16.56
CA ILE A 84 24.54 -34.28 -15.86
C ILE A 84 23.01 -34.22 -16.08
N GLY A 85 22.54 -33.35 -16.97
CA GLY A 85 21.14 -33.30 -17.42
C GLY A 85 20.21 -32.45 -16.57
N THR A 86 20.72 -31.70 -15.57
CA THR A 86 19.92 -30.70 -14.86
C THR A 86 19.85 -29.41 -15.68
N GLY A 87 18.68 -28.78 -15.77
CA GLY A 87 18.53 -27.57 -16.56
C GLY A 87 17.14 -26.96 -16.46
N GLY A 88 17.01 -25.72 -16.91
CA GLY A 88 15.75 -24.98 -16.85
C GLY A 88 15.82 -23.60 -17.48
N ALA A 89 14.67 -22.92 -17.52
CA ALA A 89 14.59 -21.54 -17.93
C ALA A 89 14.91 -20.61 -16.74
N PHE A 90 15.55 -19.48 -17.02
CA PHE A 90 15.80 -18.45 -16.01
C PHE A 90 15.50 -17.05 -16.55
N THR A 91 15.12 -16.17 -15.63
CA THR A 91 15.00 -14.73 -15.84
C THR A 91 15.76 -14.04 -14.71
N ALA A 92 16.70 -13.18 -15.07
CA ALA A 92 17.51 -12.38 -14.16
C ALA A 92 17.11 -10.91 -14.27
N TYR A 93 16.78 -10.30 -13.14
CA TYR A 93 16.36 -8.90 -13.03
C TYR A 93 17.50 -8.02 -12.47
N PRO A 94 17.69 -6.79 -12.98
CA PRO A 94 18.71 -5.88 -12.47
C PRO A 94 18.39 -5.40 -11.04
N HIS A 95 19.38 -5.42 -10.16
CA HIS A 95 19.27 -4.85 -8.81
C HIS A 95 19.98 -3.49 -8.72
N HIS A 96 19.28 -2.51 -8.12
CA HIS A 96 19.58 -1.08 -7.94
C HIS A 96 19.08 -0.14 -9.04
N GLY A 97 18.06 0.66 -8.72
CA GLY A 97 18.00 2.12 -8.93
C GLY A 97 18.08 2.71 -10.34
N ALA A 98 18.35 1.92 -11.37
CA ALA A 98 18.33 2.35 -12.76
C ALA A 98 17.10 1.74 -13.43
N TYR A 99 15.94 2.37 -13.21
CA TYR A 99 15.00 2.46 -14.32
C TYR A 99 15.77 3.08 -15.48
N PRO A 100 15.85 2.46 -16.66
CA PRO A 100 16.49 3.11 -17.80
C PRO A 100 15.69 4.36 -18.14
N GLU A 101 16.11 5.49 -17.60
CA GLU A 101 15.84 6.79 -18.19
C GLU A 101 16.49 6.74 -19.57
N ASN A 102 15.65 6.70 -20.61
CA ASN A 102 15.98 6.73 -22.04
C ASN A 102 16.24 5.36 -22.70
N VAL A 103 15.17 4.61 -22.96
CA VAL A 103 15.07 3.82 -24.20
C VAL A 103 13.71 4.14 -24.85
N GLY A 104 13.76 4.51 -26.13
CA GLY A 104 12.63 5.00 -26.93
C GLY A 104 11.36 4.17 -26.73
N GLN A 105 10.33 4.85 -26.23
CA GLN A 105 9.14 4.22 -25.69
C GLN A 105 8.19 3.76 -26.81
N ALA A 106 8.19 2.47 -27.13
CA ALA A 106 6.92 1.77 -27.26
C ALA A 106 6.47 1.43 -25.84
N HIS A 107 5.89 2.41 -25.14
CA HIS A 107 5.39 2.22 -23.78
C HIS A 107 4.51 0.94 -23.72
N PRO A 108 4.90 -0.12 -22.99
CA PRO A 108 3.86 -0.95 -22.36
C PRO A 108 3.01 0.02 -21.53
N PRO A 109 1.68 -0.16 -21.41
CA PRO A 109 0.84 0.84 -20.75
C PRO A 109 1.26 0.98 -19.29
N ILE A 110 2.17 1.92 -19.01
CA ILE A 110 2.34 2.54 -17.71
C ILE A 110 0.93 2.97 -17.34
N ALA A 111 0.42 2.57 -16.17
CA ALA A 111 -0.87 3.05 -15.73
C ALA A 111 -0.80 4.58 -15.71
N ARG A 112 -1.36 5.23 -16.74
CA ARG A 112 -1.30 6.68 -16.93
C ARG A 112 -2.13 7.44 -15.89
N GLN A 113 -2.90 6.69 -15.10
CA GLN A 113 -3.94 7.22 -14.24
C GLN A 113 -4.02 6.41 -12.96
N LEU A 114 -4.02 7.13 -11.84
CA LEU A 114 -4.35 6.61 -10.52
C LEU A 114 -5.74 7.11 -10.18
N TYR A 115 -6.65 6.18 -9.91
CA TYR A 115 -7.96 6.50 -9.40
C TYR A 115 -7.83 6.75 -7.91
N THR A 116 -8.40 7.85 -7.43
CA THR A 116 -8.45 8.18 -6.01
C THR A 116 -9.88 8.48 -5.65
N LYS A 117 -10.37 7.89 -4.56
CA LYS A 117 -11.68 8.20 -4.00
C LYS A 117 -11.55 8.51 -2.52
N ASN A 118 -12.17 9.62 -2.13
CA ASN A 118 -12.26 10.07 -0.75
C ASN A 118 -13.74 10.04 -0.34
N ILE A 119 -14.03 9.40 0.78
CA ILE A 119 -15.33 9.41 1.43
C ILE A 119 -15.16 10.08 2.79
N PHE A 120 -15.77 11.25 2.93
CA PHE A 120 -15.81 11.96 4.20
C PHE A 120 -16.85 11.33 5.12
N LEU A 121 -16.45 11.13 6.37
CA LEU A 121 -17.30 10.63 7.45
C LEU A 121 -17.62 11.79 8.40
N GLY A 122 -18.78 11.72 9.04
CA GLY A 122 -19.10 12.64 10.14
C GLY A 122 -18.33 12.31 11.42
N SER A 123 -18.86 12.69 12.58
CA SER A 123 -18.18 12.41 13.85
C SER A 123 -18.25 10.92 14.18
N VAL A 124 -17.12 10.21 14.11
CA VAL A 124 -17.04 8.79 14.43
C VAL A 124 -16.59 8.59 15.88
N ARG A 125 -17.18 7.62 16.58
CA ARG A 125 -16.66 7.11 17.86
C ARG A 125 -16.52 5.60 17.77
N LEU A 126 -15.30 5.11 17.94
CA LEU A 126 -14.99 3.68 17.90
C LEU A 126 -14.59 3.19 19.29
N PHE A 127 -15.01 1.97 19.60
CA PHE A 127 -14.46 1.16 20.68
C PHE A 127 -13.30 0.31 20.15
N PHE A 128 -12.54 -0.29 21.07
CA PHE A 128 -11.41 -1.15 20.71
C PHE A 128 -11.81 -2.31 19.79
N SER A 129 -12.97 -2.93 20.03
CA SER A 129 -13.53 -3.98 19.17
C SER A 129 -13.71 -3.53 17.72
N ASP A 130 -14.18 -2.30 17.54
CA ASP A 130 -14.49 -1.75 16.22
C ASP A 130 -13.20 -1.44 15.46
N VAL A 131 -12.18 -0.93 16.17
CA VAL A 131 -10.83 -0.72 15.59
C VAL A 131 -10.20 -2.04 15.17
N LYS A 132 -10.30 -3.08 16.02
CA LYS A 132 -9.82 -4.42 15.68
C LYS A 132 -10.52 -4.98 14.44
N GLN A 133 -11.85 -4.89 14.38
CA GLN A 133 -12.64 -5.35 13.24
C GLN A 133 -12.26 -4.59 11.96
N LEU A 134 -12.09 -3.27 12.05
CA LEU A 134 -11.67 -2.44 10.92
C LEU A 134 -10.28 -2.84 10.39
N ILE A 135 -9.31 -3.05 11.28
CA ILE A 135 -7.95 -3.48 10.89
C ILE A 135 -8.03 -4.84 10.20
N SER A 136 -8.75 -5.81 10.76
CA SER A 136 -8.90 -7.14 10.16
C SER A 136 -9.57 -7.08 8.78
N TYR A 137 -10.63 -6.27 8.65
CA TYR A 137 -11.33 -6.08 7.37
C TYR A 137 -10.44 -5.41 6.31
N ILE A 138 -9.60 -4.44 6.71
CA ILE A 138 -8.65 -3.83 5.80
C ILE A 138 -7.62 -4.87 5.37
N GLN A 139 -7.06 -5.63 6.31
CA GLN A 139 -6.00 -6.61 6.06
C GLN A 139 -6.45 -7.78 5.16
N GLU A 140 -7.71 -8.21 5.21
CA GLU A 140 -8.22 -9.35 4.42
C GLU A 140 -7.99 -9.21 2.91
N ASP A 141 -7.99 -7.98 2.39
CA ASP A 141 -7.79 -7.72 0.95
C ASP A 141 -6.33 -7.48 0.55
N PHE A 142 -5.39 -7.51 1.50
CA PHE A 142 -3.97 -7.27 1.28
C PHE A 142 -3.17 -8.52 1.66
N ASN A 143 -2.60 -9.19 0.65
CA ASN A 143 -1.95 -10.49 0.83
C ASN A 143 -0.54 -10.40 1.41
N SER A 144 0.12 -9.24 1.26
CA SER A 144 1.56 -9.11 1.51
C SER A 144 1.94 -7.89 2.35
N SER A 145 0.97 -7.10 2.79
CA SER A 145 1.23 -5.89 3.57
C SER A 145 0.57 -5.92 4.94
N GLN A 146 1.32 -5.44 5.93
CA GLN A 146 0.82 -5.25 7.28
C GLN A 146 0.29 -3.83 7.43
N PRO A 147 -0.96 -3.65 7.92
CA PRO A 147 -1.46 -2.32 8.24
C PRO A 147 -0.59 -1.65 9.29
N VAL A 148 -0.36 -0.35 9.13
CA VAL A 148 0.26 0.50 10.15
C VAL A 148 -0.78 1.44 10.75
N VAL A 149 -0.67 1.66 12.05
CA VAL A 149 -1.54 2.53 12.83
C VAL A 149 -0.72 3.71 13.34
N THR A 150 -1.20 4.91 13.03
CA THR A 150 -0.68 6.18 13.53
C THR A 150 -1.68 6.79 14.50
N TYR A 151 -1.23 7.21 15.68
CA TYR A 151 -2.10 7.78 16.70
C TYR A 151 -1.34 8.83 17.53
N ASN A 152 -2.09 9.70 18.22
CA ASN A 152 -1.50 10.73 19.06
C ASN A 152 -1.31 10.23 20.51
N VAL A 153 -0.09 10.38 21.03
CA VAL A 153 0.26 10.14 22.44
C VAL A 153 1.05 11.33 22.96
N ARG A 154 0.60 11.94 24.06
CA ARG A 154 1.32 13.04 24.75
C ARG A 154 1.74 14.18 23.81
N GLY A 155 0.94 14.48 22.79
CA GLY A 155 1.20 15.54 21.81
C GLY A 155 2.09 15.14 20.63
N SER A 156 2.56 13.90 20.56
CA SER A 156 3.34 13.35 19.43
C SER A 156 2.54 12.32 18.65
N GLN A 157 2.81 12.22 17.35
CA GLN A 157 2.33 11.13 16.50
C GLN A 157 3.27 9.94 16.60
N VAL A 158 2.72 8.77 16.86
CA VAL A 158 3.44 7.49 16.88
C VAL A 158 2.84 6.60 15.81
N THR A 159 3.69 6.04 14.95
CA THR A 159 3.31 5.05 13.93
C THR A 159 3.93 3.70 14.29
N LYS A 160 3.11 2.65 14.32
CA LYS A 160 3.54 1.26 14.58
C LYS A 160 2.77 0.30 13.69
N PHE A 161 3.21 -0.96 13.62
CA PHE A 161 2.41 -2.01 13.02
C PHE A 161 1.11 -2.22 13.81
N ALA A 162 0.06 -2.62 13.10
CA ALA A 162 -1.26 -2.79 13.70
C ALA A 162 -1.30 -3.83 14.81
N GLU A 163 -0.52 -4.90 14.69
CA GLU A 163 -0.41 -5.93 15.72
C GLU A 163 0.18 -5.38 17.02
N ASP A 164 1.30 -4.65 16.93
CA ASP A 164 1.92 -3.97 18.08
C ASP A 164 0.96 -2.97 18.74
N PHE A 165 0.25 -2.20 17.92
CA PHE A 165 -0.77 -1.28 18.40
C PHE A 165 -1.89 -2.01 19.16
N LEU A 166 -2.43 -3.11 18.62
CA LEU A 166 -3.51 -3.86 19.25
C LEU A 166 -3.11 -4.47 20.58
N ASN A 167 -1.84 -4.88 20.73
CA ASN A 167 -1.29 -5.41 21.97
C ASN A 167 -1.17 -4.34 23.07
N GLU A 168 -0.86 -3.09 22.70
CA GLU A 168 -0.66 -1.98 23.65
C GLU A 168 -1.93 -1.13 23.86
N ALA A 169 -2.93 -1.23 22.98
CA ALA A 169 -4.06 -0.30 22.89
C ALA A 169 -4.85 -0.14 24.19
N HIS A 170 -4.99 -1.21 24.98
CA HIS A 170 -5.69 -1.17 26.26
C HIS A 170 -5.03 -0.22 27.29
N SER A 171 -3.73 0.06 27.14
CA SER A 171 -2.98 0.94 28.04
C SER A 171 -2.97 2.41 27.61
N LEU A 172 -3.40 2.73 26.38
CA LEU A 172 -3.27 4.05 25.78
C LEU A 172 -4.38 5.05 26.20
N GLY A 173 -5.48 4.55 26.76
CA GLY A 173 -6.65 5.38 27.06
C GLY A 173 -7.37 5.88 25.78
N PRO A 174 -8.21 6.93 25.88
CA PRO A 174 -8.95 7.45 24.74
C PRO A 174 -8.03 8.18 23.74
N LEU A 175 -8.15 7.83 22.46
CA LEU A 175 -7.41 8.45 21.37
C LEU A 175 -8.26 9.49 20.65
N ASN A 176 -7.66 10.66 20.39
CA ASN A 176 -8.30 11.76 19.64
C ASN A 176 -7.88 11.80 18.16
N TYR A 177 -6.93 10.96 17.77
CA TYR A 177 -6.43 10.81 16.42
C TYR A 177 -6.06 9.36 16.17
N LEU A 178 -6.55 8.79 15.08
CA LEU A 178 -6.26 7.43 14.64
C LEU A 178 -6.20 7.42 13.12
N LYS A 179 -5.10 6.96 12.56
CA LYS A 179 -4.93 6.77 11.12
C LYS A 179 -4.42 5.36 10.86
N ILE A 180 -5.15 4.62 10.05
CA ILE A 180 -4.77 3.27 9.59
C ILE A 180 -4.36 3.41 8.14
N THR A 181 -3.19 2.88 7.79
CA THR A 181 -2.66 2.92 6.42
C THR A 181 -2.18 1.54 6.03
N THR A 182 -2.62 1.07 4.87
CA THR A 182 -2.19 -0.21 4.29
C THR A 182 -1.91 0.00 2.81
N GLN A 183 -0.77 -0.50 2.34
CA GLN A 183 -0.36 -0.37 0.95
C GLN A 183 0.35 -1.63 0.50
N GLU A 184 0.13 -2.04 -0.74
CA GLU A 184 0.90 -3.13 -1.35
C GLU A 184 1.09 -2.90 -2.85
N PRO A 185 2.11 -3.53 -3.46
CA PRO A 185 2.30 -3.48 -4.90
C PRO A 185 1.06 -3.97 -5.64
N GLU A 186 0.59 -3.20 -6.60
CA GLU A 186 -0.58 -3.56 -7.36
C GLU A 186 -0.24 -4.63 -8.41
N PRO A 187 -1.02 -5.74 -8.52
CA PRO A 187 -0.79 -6.75 -9.54
C PRO A 187 -0.87 -6.14 -10.94
N GLY A 188 0.22 -6.22 -11.71
CA GLY A 188 0.33 -5.59 -13.03
C GLY A 188 0.57 -4.07 -13.01
N GLY A 189 0.83 -3.47 -11.84
CA GLY A 189 0.98 -2.03 -11.63
C GLY A 189 2.39 -1.45 -11.85
N TYR A 190 3.35 -2.19 -12.41
CA TYR A 190 4.72 -1.71 -12.71
C TYR A 190 5.39 -0.89 -11.58
N GLY A 191 5.25 -1.30 -10.32
CA GLY A 191 5.83 -0.61 -9.16
C GLY A 191 4.93 0.44 -8.49
N ILE A 192 3.68 0.58 -8.96
CA ILE A 192 2.65 1.37 -8.29
C ILE A 192 2.03 0.54 -7.17
N ASN A 193 1.83 1.17 -6.01
CA ASN A 193 1.11 0.57 -4.90
C ASN A 193 -0.37 0.95 -4.95
N ARG A 194 -1.24 -0.02 -4.61
CA ARG A 194 -2.59 0.29 -4.15
C ARG A 194 -2.56 0.63 -2.67
N LEU A 195 -3.40 1.56 -2.26
CA LEU A 195 -3.37 2.17 -0.93
C LEU A 195 -4.80 2.31 -0.39
N ILE A 196 -4.95 2.04 0.90
CA ILE A 196 -6.10 2.48 1.68
C ILE A 196 -5.65 3.21 2.94
N VAL A 197 -6.29 4.34 3.19
CA VAL A 197 -6.09 5.18 4.37
C VAL A 197 -7.44 5.43 5.03
N VAL A 198 -7.54 5.09 6.30
CA VAL A 198 -8.64 5.54 7.15
C VAL A 198 -8.06 6.53 8.14
N GLU A 199 -8.51 7.77 8.10
CA GLU A 199 -8.02 8.83 8.98
C GLU A 199 -9.18 9.40 9.79
N LEU A 200 -9.08 9.28 11.12
CA LEU A 200 -10.08 9.69 12.08
C LEU A 200 -9.47 10.72 13.04
N ASN A 201 -10.07 11.89 13.09
CA ASN A 201 -9.65 13.01 13.90
C ASN A 201 -10.84 13.59 14.67
N ALA A 202 -10.74 13.64 16.00
CA ALA A 202 -11.79 14.16 16.86
C ALA A 202 -12.14 15.64 16.58
N GLN A 203 -11.17 16.44 16.12
CA GLN A 203 -11.31 17.87 15.85
C GLN A 203 -11.29 18.21 14.36
N GLY A 204 -10.92 17.26 13.50
CA GLY A 204 -10.74 17.47 12.07
C GLY A 204 -11.77 16.74 11.22
N ILE A 205 -11.35 16.46 10.00
CA ILE A 205 -12.09 15.69 9.00
C ILE A 205 -11.82 14.21 9.25
N ASN A 206 -12.87 13.41 9.23
CA ASN A 206 -12.76 11.95 9.19
C ASN A 206 -12.91 11.53 7.73
N GLU A 207 -11.99 10.71 7.22
CA GLU A 207 -12.03 10.28 5.82
C GLU A 207 -11.57 8.84 5.64
N VAL A 208 -12.15 8.19 4.63
CA VAL A 208 -11.63 6.96 4.03
C VAL A 208 -11.16 7.33 2.64
N ARG A 209 -9.89 7.07 2.35
CA ARG A 209 -9.24 7.32 1.06
C ARG A 209 -8.70 6.01 0.50
N GLY A 210 -9.01 5.73 -0.76
CA GLY A 210 -8.43 4.61 -1.50
C GLY A 210 -7.82 5.10 -2.80
N GLN A 211 -6.73 4.45 -3.20
CA GLN A 211 -5.99 4.78 -4.42
C GLN A 211 -5.47 3.50 -5.08
N SER A 212 -5.62 3.39 -6.40
CA SER A 212 -5.15 2.25 -7.20
C SER A 212 -5.27 2.55 -8.70
N ILE A 213 -4.64 1.73 -9.54
CA ILE A 213 -4.81 1.77 -11.01
C ILE A 213 -6.17 1.20 -11.46
N GLN A 214 -6.86 0.46 -10.59
CA GLN A 214 -8.16 -0.17 -10.85
C GLN A 214 -9.30 0.63 -10.19
N GLU A 215 -10.06 1.36 -11.00
CA GLU A 215 -11.19 2.17 -10.54
C GLU A 215 -12.24 1.38 -9.74
N SER A 216 -12.58 0.17 -10.21
CA SER A 216 -13.57 -0.70 -9.57
C SER A 216 -13.16 -1.09 -8.15
N TRP A 217 -11.88 -1.41 -7.95
CA TRP A 217 -11.33 -1.71 -6.63
C TRP A 217 -11.36 -0.46 -5.73
N VAL A 218 -10.97 0.70 -6.25
CA VAL A 218 -11.01 1.97 -5.49
C VAL A 218 -12.43 2.29 -5.04
N ILE A 219 -13.41 2.21 -5.93
CA ILE A 219 -14.82 2.48 -5.60
C ILE A 219 -15.32 1.48 -4.57
N GLY A 220 -15.14 0.18 -4.81
CA GLY A 220 -15.67 -0.87 -3.95
C GLY A 220 -15.04 -0.85 -2.56
N LYS A 221 -13.70 -0.81 -2.48
CA LYS A 221 -12.99 -0.90 -1.19
C LYS A 221 -13.24 0.33 -0.34
N THR A 222 -13.25 1.53 -0.93
CA THR A 222 -13.52 2.77 -0.16
C THR A 222 -14.96 2.81 0.35
N GLU A 223 -15.95 2.47 -0.48
CA GLU A 223 -17.35 2.44 -0.06
C GLU A 223 -17.62 1.40 1.02
N ALA A 224 -17.07 0.20 0.87
CA ALA A 224 -17.26 -0.88 1.84
C ALA A 224 -16.58 -0.54 3.19
N THR A 225 -15.38 0.04 3.15
CA THR A 225 -14.68 0.50 4.37
C THR A 225 -15.43 1.64 5.05
N ALA A 226 -15.97 2.59 4.28
CA ALA A 226 -16.80 3.66 4.82
C ALA A 226 -18.13 3.14 5.38
N ALA A 227 -18.75 2.17 4.72
CA ALA A 227 -19.99 1.53 5.17
C ALA A 227 -19.80 0.79 6.51
N LEU A 228 -18.65 0.18 6.74
CA LEU A 228 -18.30 -0.42 8.03
C LEU A 228 -18.24 0.63 9.17
N LEU A 229 -17.84 1.86 8.85
CA LEU A 229 -17.71 2.96 9.82
C LEU A 229 -19.00 3.76 10.04
N LYS A 230 -19.94 3.74 9.09
CA LYS A 230 -21.21 4.48 9.17
C LYS A 230 -22.03 4.20 10.46
N PRO A 231 -22.17 2.95 10.95
CA PRO A 231 -22.88 2.68 12.20
C PRO A 231 -22.25 3.36 13.42
N SER A 232 -20.94 3.63 13.36
CA SER A 232 -20.18 4.30 14.42
C SER A 232 -20.24 5.82 14.33
N GLU A 233 -20.95 6.37 13.34
CA GLU A 233 -21.14 7.79 13.17
C GLU A 233 -22.23 8.33 14.12
N ARG A 234 -21.90 9.40 14.84
CA ARG A 234 -22.84 10.13 15.70
C ARG A 234 -23.50 11.26 14.91
N VAL A 235 -24.59 10.94 14.24
CA VAL A 235 -25.39 11.87 13.40
C VAL A 235 -25.68 13.20 14.10
N LEU A 236 -26.05 13.18 15.39
CA LEU A 236 -26.33 14.40 16.17
C LEU A 236 -25.10 15.33 16.30
N ILE A 237 -23.91 14.76 16.48
CA ILE A 237 -22.66 15.52 16.59
C ILE A 237 -22.20 15.98 15.21
N THR A 238 -22.40 15.16 14.16
CA THR A 238 -22.15 15.54 12.77
C THR A 238 -22.98 16.76 12.37
N SER A 239 -24.29 16.74 12.67
CA SER A 239 -25.17 17.87 12.39
C SER A 239 -24.77 19.12 13.18
N TYR A 240 -24.39 19.00 14.46
CA TYR A 240 -23.91 20.15 15.24
C TYR A 240 -22.62 20.76 14.67
N LYS A 241 -21.63 19.93 14.27
CA LYS A 241 -20.39 20.42 13.62
C LYS A 241 -20.67 21.05 12.25
N LYS A 242 -21.58 20.48 11.46
CA LYS A 242 -21.91 20.95 10.10
C LYS A 242 -22.73 22.24 10.10
N PHE A 243 -23.75 22.30 10.96
CA PHE A 243 -24.68 23.43 11.02
C PHE A 243 -24.29 24.48 12.05
N GLY A 244 -23.24 24.22 12.84
CA GLY A 244 -22.65 25.16 13.78
C GLY A 244 -23.72 26.05 14.38
N LEU A 245 -24.51 25.55 15.34
CA LEU A 245 -25.36 26.41 16.18
C LEU A 245 -24.42 27.33 16.95
N GLY A 246 -23.90 28.33 16.26
CA GLY A 246 -23.04 29.35 16.77
C GLY A 246 -23.85 30.12 17.78
N LEU A 247 -23.18 30.63 18.80
CA LEU A 247 -23.79 31.48 19.81
C LEU A 247 -24.69 32.56 19.18
N ASN A 248 -24.36 33.03 17.98
CA ASN A 248 -25.13 33.98 17.19
C ASN A 248 -26.51 33.46 16.77
N HIS A 249 -26.68 32.20 16.36
CA HIS A 249 -27.99 31.63 16.00
C HIS A 249 -28.86 31.43 17.24
N ILE A 250 -28.27 30.99 18.36
CA ILE A 250 -28.97 30.86 19.64
C ILE A 250 -29.35 32.25 20.17
N THR A 251 -28.45 33.23 20.06
CA THR A 251 -28.71 34.63 20.43
C THR A 251 -29.79 35.24 19.53
N PHE A 252 -29.78 34.95 18.23
CA PHE A 252 -30.80 35.43 17.28
C PHE A 252 -32.17 34.81 17.56
N LEU A 253 -32.22 33.50 17.86
CA LEU A 253 -33.43 32.81 18.31
C LEU A 253 -33.94 33.38 19.65
N ALA A 254 -33.03 33.66 20.60
CA ALA A 254 -33.39 34.29 21.85
C ALA A 254 -33.94 35.72 21.61
N MET A 255 -33.30 36.53 20.77
CA MET A 255 -33.76 37.86 20.40
C MET A 255 -35.15 37.82 19.74
N LEU A 256 -35.42 36.83 18.88
CA LEU A 256 -36.73 36.62 18.27
C LEU A 256 -37.82 36.28 19.28
N VAL A 257 -37.51 35.46 20.29
CA VAL A 257 -38.45 35.10 21.38
C VAL A 257 -38.69 36.28 22.33
N PHE A 258 -37.67 37.10 22.58
CA PHE A 258 -37.74 38.28 23.45
C PHE A 258 -38.22 39.55 22.74
N MET A 259 -38.57 39.48 21.45
CA MET A 259 -39.05 40.64 20.69
C MET A 259 -40.40 41.13 21.27
N PRO A 260 -40.48 42.36 21.81
CA PRO A 260 -41.60 42.81 22.63
C PRO A 260 -42.87 43.13 21.83
N GLU A 261 -42.80 43.22 20.50
CA GLU A 261 -43.93 43.63 19.66
C GLU A 261 -45.00 42.53 19.45
N ILE A 262 -44.65 41.25 19.64
CA ILE A 262 -45.64 40.15 19.57
C ILE A 262 -46.16 39.89 20.98
N ALA A 263 -47.40 40.25 21.28
CA ALA A 263 -47.92 40.15 22.66
C ALA A 263 -48.12 38.69 23.15
N ASN A 264 -48.41 37.75 22.24
CA ASN A 264 -48.88 36.42 22.59
C ASN A 264 -47.82 35.33 22.40
N TRP A 265 -47.64 34.45 23.38
CA TRP A 265 -46.59 33.44 23.39
C TRP A 265 -46.74 32.40 22.26
N LYS A 266 -47.98 32.08 21.88
CA LYS A 266 -48.27 31.12 20.80
C LYS A 266 -47.84 31.66 19.43
N ASP A 267 -48.08 32.94 19.20
CA ASP A 267 -47.71 33.61 17.95
C ASP A 267 -46.19 33.78 17.85
N ARG A 268 -45.51 34.02 18.98
CA ARG A 268 -44.04 34.01 19.07
C ARG A 268 -43.46 32.63 18.69
N ALA A 269 -44.03 31.55 19.24
CA ALA A 269 -43.58 30.20 18.95
C ALA A 269 -43.81 29.82 17.47
N LEU A 270 -44.94 30.22 16.89
CA LEU A 270 -45.24 30.02 15.47
C LEU A 270 -44.25 30.79 14.58
N PHE A 271 -43.98 32.06 14.89
CA PHE A 271 -43.06 32.90 14.14
C PHE A 271 -41.62 32.35 14.15
N VAL A 272 -41.11 31.96 15.32
CA VAL A 272 -39.78 31.34 15.46
C VAL A 272 -39.69 30.04 14.67
N SER A 273 -40.74 29.22 14.67
CA SER A 273 -40.78 27.98 13.91
C SER A 273 -40.74 28.24 12.40
N VAL A 274 -41.50 29.21 11.89
CA VAL A 274 -41.49 29.58 10.46
C VAL A 274 -40.12 30.11 10.05
N VAL A 275 -39.50 30.97 10.84
CA VAL A 275 -38.16 31.51 10.57
C VAL A 275 -37.10 30.39 10.55
N PHE A 276 -37.19 29.44 11.49
CA PHE A 276 -36.27 28.29 11.55
C PHE A 276 -36.39 27.37 10.33
N PHE A 277 -37.59 27.23 9.75
CA PHE A 277 -37.80 26.44 8.52
C PHE A 277 -37.53 27.23 7.23
N CYS A 278 -37.54 28.56 7.26
CA CYS A 278 -37.28 29.42 6.10
C CYS A 278 -35.82 29.88 5.95
N LEU A 279 -35.00 29.76 7.00
CA LEU A 279 -33.54 29.98 6.88
C LEU A 279 -32.89 28.71 6.30
N PRO A 280 -32.16 28.81 5.16
CA PRO A 280 -31.50 27.68 4.53
C PRO A 280 -30.30 27.14 5.32
#